data_AF-A0A5N7B328-F1
#
_entry.id   AF-A0A5N7B328-F1
#
_cell.length_a   1.000
_cell.length_b   1.000
_cell.length_c   1.000
_cell.angle_alpha   90.00
_cell.angle_beta   90.00
_cell.angle_gamma   90.00
#
_symmetry.space_group_name_H-M   'P 1'
#
loop_
_entity.id
_entity.type
_entity.pdbx_description
1 polymer ?
#
loop_
_entity_poly.entity_id
_entity_poly.type
_entity_poly.pdbx_seq_one_letter_code
_entity_poly.pdbx_strand_id
1 'polypeptide(L)'
;MLYVASSLHLDVKILNGDEVKVARVLLDTAIELSKNAEAQNHGKKNDSSRKWKVGLASVAGAALIGITGGLAAPLVAAGLGTVLGGIGLGATAAAGYLGALAGSGVIVGGLFGAYGGRMTGRMVDKYAREVEDFAFLPVRGSRQRLRDEKEAAKQDHRLRVTVGITGWVTEEENFVVPWRVVGAESEVFGLRWETEPLMNLGNAMDLLVTSAAWVAGEQVLKKTFFASLLSAVVLPLGLLKVARVADNPFSVAKARADKAGEVLADALINKVQGERSVTLIGYSLGSRVIFSCLQSLAKRGAYGLVDSAILMGSATPSNAQHWRRMRSVVSGRLVNVYSENDAVLALLYRTSSLQLGVAGLQPVQGVAGVENLDAGDIISGHLRYQFLVGHILDRIGLEGIDIDEIKREEAALAAKDRRQEQERIRNERRAGIQDSDSAQQKLESGELKDEEDRLQRQVEERTHERLPLRHNEPGRQDLHSAHEREGEHKS
;
A
#
# COMPACT_ATOMS: atom_id res chain seq x y z
N MET A 1 -5.89 19.20 15.68
CA MET A 1 -4.82 20.15 16.08
C MET A 1 -4.40 21.06 14.93
N LEU A 2 -4.05 20.52 13.75
CA LEU A 2 -3.68 21.32 12.57
C LEU A 2 -4.69 22.43 12.22
N TYR A 3 -5.99 22.09 12.16
CA TYR A 3 -7.05 23.09 11.89
C TYR A 3 -7.10 24.20 12.95
N VAL A 4 -6.90 23.85 14.22
CA VAL A 4 -6.90 24.81 15.34
C VAL A 4 -5.66 25.70 15.27
N ALA A 5 -4.48 25.14 15.02
CA ALA A 5 -3.25 25.90 14.86
C ALA A 5 -3.34 26.89 13.69
N SER A 6 -3.84 26.42 12.53
CA SER A 6 -4.09 27.28 11.36
C SER A 6 -5.08 28.40 11.67
N SER A 7 -6.18 28.10 12.37
CA SER A 7 -7.18 29.09 12.79
C SER A 7 -6.64 30.12 13.78
N LEU A 8 -5.61 29.77 14.55
CA LEU A 8 -4.92 30.65 15.49
C LEU A 8 -3.70 31.36 14.88
N HIS A 9 -3.48 31.21 13.57
CA HIS A 9 -2.30 31.71 12.86
C HIS A 9 -0.96 31.29 13.50
N LEU A 10 -0.95 30.11 14.13
CA LEU A 10 0.28 29.50 14.63
C LEU A 10 0.99 28.81 13.48
N ASP A 11 2.31 29.06 13.38
CA ASP A 11 3.15 28.35 12.43
C ASP A 11 3.09 26.85 12.74
N VAL A 12 2.72 26.05 11.74
CA VAL A 12 2.58 24.61 11.86
C VAL A 12 3.92 23.93 12.18
N LYS A 13 5.06 24.57 11.86
CA LYS A 13 6.38 24.12 12.33
C LYS A 13 6.49 24.13 13.85
N ILE A 14 5.87 25.11 14.52
CA ILE A 14 5.84 25.18 15.99
C ILE A 14 5.01 24.02 16.54
N LEU A 15 3.81 23.81 15.98
CA LEU A 15 2.95 22.68 16.35
C LEU A 15 3.68 21.34 16.18
N ASN A 16 4.29 21.12 15.01
CA ASN A 16 5.04 19.93 14.69
C ASN A 16 6.19 19.71 15.69
N GLY A 17 6.99 20.75 15.96
CA GLY A 17 8.07 20.69 16.94
C GLY A 17 7.59 20.35 18.36
N ASP A 18 6.44 20.87 18.77
CA ASP A 18 5.85 20.56 20.08
C ASP A 18 5.23 19.15 20.12
N GLU A 19 4.58 18.69 19.05
CA GLU A 19 4.10 17.31 18.94
C GLU A 19 5.25 16.29 19.04
N VAL A 20 6.39 16.57 18.40
CA VAL A 20 7.60 15.74 18.49
C VAL A 20 8.14 15.70 19.93
N LYS A 21 8.21 16.84 20.61
CA LYS A 21 8.66 16.90 22.02
C LYS A 21 7.71 16.13 22.93
N VAL A 22 6.40 16.32 22.78
CA VAL A 22 5.37 15.62 23.57
C VAL A 22 5.45 14.11 23.35
N ALA A 23 5.57 13.66 22.08
CA ALA A 23 5.73 12.24 21.77
C ALA A 23 6.92 11.62 22.49
N ARG A 24 8.09 12.30 22.48
CA ARG A 24 9.31 11.83 23.16
C ARG A 24 9.13 11.75 24.66
N VAL A 25 8.59 12.79 25.29
CA VAL A 25 8.37 12.83 26.74
C VAL A 25 7.40 11.73 27.17
N LEU A 26 6.31 11.53 26.43
CA LEU A 26 5.34 10.47 26.71
C LEU A 26 5.97 9.07 26.57
N LEU A 27 6.81 8.86 25.56
CA LEU A 27 7.54 7.60 25.37
C LEU A 27 8.51 7.33 26.53
N ASP A 28 9.32 8.32 26.90
CA ASP A 28 10.27 8.19 28.02
C ASP A 28 9.52 7.89 29.34
N THR A 29 8.39 8.56 29.57
CA THR A 29 7.52 8.33 30.74
C THR A 29 6.95 6.92 30.74
N ALA A 30 6.46 6.42 29.60
CA ALA A 30 5.92 5.07 29.48
C ALA A 30 6.99 4.00 29.75
N ILE A 31 8.21 4.21 29.25
CA ILE A 31 9.36 3.33 29.51
C ILE A 31 9.69 3.31 31.01
N GLU A 32 9.69 4.47 31.67
CA GLU A 32 9.97 4.58 33.10
C GLU A 32 8.90 3.90 33.97
N LEU A 33 7.62 4.11 33.66
CA LEU A 33 6.50 3.44 34.32
C LEU A 33 6.56 1.91 34.16
N SER A 34 6.95 1.42 32.98
CA SER A 34 7.13 -0.02 32.74
C SER A 34 8.24 -0.61 33.62
N LYS A 35 9.40 0.07 33.71
CA LYS A 35 10.51 -0.36 34.58
C LYS A 35 10.10 -0.39 36.05
N ASN A 36 9.34 0.62 36.49
CA ASN A 36 8.86 0.69 37.87
C ASN A 36 7.87 -0.44 38.19
N ALA A 37 6.99 -0.79 37.25
CA ALA A 37 6.06 -1.92 37.40
C ALA A 37 6.80 -3.27 37.45
N GLU A 38 7.84 -3.47 36.65
CA GLU A 38 8.70 -4.66 36.70
C GLU A 38 9.47 -4.76 38.03
N ALA A 39 10.05 -3.66 38.51
CA ALA A 39 10.75 -3.61 39.79
C ALA A 39 9.81 -3.92 40.97
N GLN A 40 8.56 -3.44 40.94
CA GLN A 40 7.56 -3.76 41.96
C GLN A 40 7.08 -5.22 41.91
N ASN A 41 7.04 -5.85 40.73
CA ASN A 41 6.72 -7.28 40.60
C ASN A 41 7.87 -8.18 41.07
N HIS A 42 9.13 -7.76 40.89
CA HIS A 42 10.28 -8.48 41.44
C HIS A 42 10.39 -8.37 42.98
N GLY A 43 9.85 -7.31 43.58
CA GLY A 43 9.79 -7.13 45.04
C GLY A 43 8.78 -8.01 45.78
N LYS A 44 7.93 -8.78 45.08
CA LYS A 44 6.89 -9.66 45.67
C LYS A 44 7.17 -11.16 45.52
N LYS A 45 8.44 -11.58 45.46
CA LYS A 45 8.85 -13.01 45.47
C LYS A 45 9.42 -13.47 46.81
N ASN A 46 8.78 -13.10 47.92
CA ASN A 46 9.11 -13.69 49.22
C ASN A 46 7.87 -13.79 50.12
N ASP A 47 6.86 -14.54 49.67
CA ASP A 47 6.00 -15.25 50.63
C ASP A 47 5.44 -16.53 49.99
N SER A 48 6.04 -17.65 50.38
CA SER A 48 5.67 -18.99 49.94
C SER A 48 4.82 -19.65 51.01
N SER A 49 3.52 -19.34 51.08
CA SER A 49 2.53 -20.30 51.57
C SER A 49 1.08 -19.87 51.29
N ARG A 50 0.46 -20.47 50.27
CA ARG A 50 -0.81 -21.22 50.40
C ARG A 50 -1.36 -21.56 49.03
N LYS A 51 -1.53 -22.87 48.81
CA LYS A 51 -2.45 -23.44 47.84
C LYS A 51 -3.85 -22.85 48.05
N TRP A 52 -4.40 -22.12 47.07
CA TRP A 52 -5.83 -22.19 46.75
C TRP A 52 -6.14 -21.62 45.36
N LYS A 53 -6.85 -22.44 44.55
CA LYS A 53 -7.84 -22.08 43.52
C LYS A 53 -7.29 -21.60 42.17
N VAL A 54 -6.90 -22.60 41.37
CA VAL A 54 -7.21 -22.64 39.93
C VAL A 54 -8.71 -22.36 39.77
N GLY A 55 -9.07 -21.33 39.00
CA GLY A 55 -10.46 -21.03 38.63
C GLY A 55 -11.03 -19.72 39.18
N LEU A 56 -10.40 -18.58 38.88
CA LEU A 56 -11.03 -17.27 38.60
C LEU A 56 -9.91 -16.23 38.36
N ALA A 57 -9.36 -16.18 37.14
CA ALA A 57 -8.36 -15.16 36.79
C ALA A 57 -8.61 -14.58 35.39
N SER A 58 -9.88 -14.49 35.00
CA SER A 58 -10.31 -13.93 33.71
C SER A 58 -10.60 -12.43 33.74
N VAL A 59 -10.40 -11.70 34.85
CA VAL A 59 -10.82 -10.27 34.93
C VAL A 59 -9.82 -9.31 35.59
N ALA A 60 -8.73 -9.75 36.22
CA ALA A 60 -7.86 -8.84 36.97
C ALA A 60 -6.63 -8.31 36.17
N GLY A 61 -6.85 -7.84 34.95
CA GLY A 61 -5.83 -7.18 34.11
C GLY A 61 -6.39 -6.06 33.23
N ALA A 62 -7.58 -5.56 33.58
CA ALA A 62 -8.37 -4.63 32.79
C ALA A 62 -8.67 -3.37 33.62
N ALA A 63 -7.69 -2.48 33.81
CA ALA A 63 -7.95 -1.09 34.17
C ALA A 63 -6.66 -0.27 34.08
N LEU A 64 -6.78 0.91 33.46
CA LEU A 64 -5.89 2.09 33.55
C LEU A 64 -4.77 2.27 32.54
N ILE A 65 -5.04 2.11 31.25
CA ILE A 65 -4.33 2.91 30.24
C ILE A 65 -5.30 3.32 29.13
N GLY A 66 -6.03 4.41 29.36
CA GLY A 66 -6.99 4.96 28.39
C GLY A 66 -6.94 6.48 28.24
N ILE A 67 -5.96 7.17 28.86
CA ILE A 67 -6.01 8.65 28.96
C ILE A 67 -4.86 9.37 28.25
N THR A 68 -3.79 8.69 27.78
CA THR A 68 -2.60 9.39 27.22
C THR A 68 -2.23 9.04 25.77
N GLY A 69 -3.17 8.59 24.93
CA GLY A 69 -2.95 8.60 23.48
C GLY A 69 -1.97 7.55 22.95
N GLY A 70 -2.23 6.26 23.22
CA GLY A 70 -1.60 5.15 22.49
C GLY A 70 -0.14 4.81 22.82
N LEU A 71 0.51 5.50 23.77
CA LEU A 71 1.93 5.29 24.09
C LEU A 71 2.21 4.34 25.26
N ALA A 72 1.19 3.65 25.78
CA ALA A 72 1.37 2.82 26.96
C ALA A 72 0.69 1.44 26.79
N ALA A 73 1.48 0.46 26.37
CA ALA A 73 1.35 -0.95 26.78
C ALA A 73 2.68 -1.69 26.48
N PRO A 74 3.02 -2.73 27.25
CA PRO A 74 4.31 -2.79 27.94
C PRO A 74 5.38 -3.64 27.22
N LEU A 75 6.62 -3.30 27.55
CA LEU A 75 7.84 -4.06 27.35
C LEU A 75 7.77 -5.36 28.19
N VAL A 76 6.96 -6.35 27.79
CA VAL A 76 7.04 -7.72 28.31
C VAL A 76 7.13 -8.68 27.12
N ALA A 77 8.23 -8.57 26.38
CA ALA A 77 8.58 -9.51 25.31
C ALA A 77 10.00 -10.07 25.48
N ALA A 78 10.58 -9.99 26.69
CA ALA A 78 11.97 -10.39 26.95
C ALA A 78 12.15 -11.51 28.00
N GLY A 79 11.09 -12.16 28.49
CA GLY A 79 11.33 -13.21 29.49
C GLY A 79 10.14 -14.02 29.96
N LEU A 80 9.60 -14.90 29.12
CA LEU A 80 8.87 -16.10 29.57
C LEU A 80 9.09 -17.25 28.57
N GLY A 81 10.34 -17.69 28.49
CA GLY A 81 10.73 -18.96 27.86
C GLY A 81 10.93 -20.05 28.90
N THR A 82 9.97 -20.33 29.78
CA THR A 82 9.95 -21.58 30.58
C THR A 82 8.55 -21.83 31.15
N VAL A 83 8.07 -23.07 30.96
CA VAL A 83 6.90 -23.72 31.61
C VAL A 83 5.52 -23.53 30.95
N LEU A 84 5.35 -23.98 29.70
CA LEU A 84 4.07 -24.54 29.20
C LEU A 84 4.32 -25.61 28.11
N GLY A 85 5.34 -26.45 28.28
CA GLY A 85 5.60 -27.61 27.41
C GLY A 85 4.87 -28.87 27.86
N GLY A 86 3.55 -28.81 28.11
CA GLY A 86 2.90 -29.92 28.81
C GLY A 86 1.40 -30.08 28.70
N ILE A 87 0.72 -29.65 27.62
CA ILE A 87 -0.55 -30.27 27.19
C ILE A 87 -0.64 -30.14 25.66
N GLY A 88 -0.55 -31.26 24.95
CA GLY A 88 -0.38 -31.32 23.50
C GLY A 88 -1.60 -30.89 22.69
N LEU A 89 -1.62 -29.62 22.28
CA LEU A 89 -2.34 -29.12 21.10
C LEU A 89 -1.36 -28.21 20.32
N GLY A 90 -1.03 -28.61 19.10
CA GLY A 90 0.21 -28.24 18.40
C GLY A 90 0.39 -26.76 17.98
N ALA A 91 1.52 -26.19 18.42
CA ALA A 91 2.56 -25.54 17.61
C ALA A 91 2.22 -24.52 16.49
N THR A 92 1.16 -23.71 16.59
CA THR A 92 0.87 -22.67 15.56
C THR A 92 0.64 -21.23 16.07
N ALA A 93 0.71 -20.97 17.38
CA ALA A 93 0.37 -19.64 17.92
C ALA A 93 1.58 -18.75 18.29
N ALA A 94 2.82 -19.18 18.08
CA ALA A 94 4.02 -18.51 18.63
C ALA A 94 4.99 -17.95 17.57
N ALA A 95 4.55 -17.70 16.33
CA ALA A 95 5.37 -17.13 15.26
C ALA A 95 5.13 -15.63 14.99
N GLY A 96 4.29 -14.95 15.79
CA GLY A 96 3.84 -13.58 15.49
C GLY A 96 4.74 -12.43 15.95
N TYR A 97 5.92 -12.68 16.55
CA TYR A 97 6.69 -11.64 17.25
C TYR A 97 8.16 -11.47 16.84
N LEU A 98 8.64 -12.15 15.79
CA LEU A 98 10.01 -11.94 15.30
C LEU A 98 10.05 -11.74 13.79
N GLY A 99 10.45 -10.54 13.37
CA GLY A 99 11.34 -10.34 12.23
C GLY A 99 10.82 -10.65 10.82
N ALA A 100 11.04 -9.70 9.93
CA ALA A 100 10.91 -9.89 8.49
C ALA A 100 11.61 -11.18 7.98
N LEU A 101 11.03 -11.70 6.89
CA LEU A 101 11.50 -12.73 5.95
C LEU A 101 11.10 -14.19 6.26
N ALA A 102 9.94 -14.60 5.72
CA ALA A 102 9.82 -15.78 4.87
C ALA A 102 8.50 -15.68 4.09
N GLY A 103 8.53 -15.99 2.78
CA GLY A 103 7.54 -15.61 1.78
C GLY A 103 6.07 -15.92 2.10
N SER A 104 5.22 -14.91 1.91
CA SER A 104 3.75 -14.94 1.76
C SER A 104 2.93 -15.72 2.81
N GLY A 105 2.14 -14.96 3.57
CA GLY A 105 1.21 -15.46 4.57
C GLY A 105 1.03 -14.44 5.70
N VAL A 106 0.45 -13.27 5.38
CA VAL A 106 0.03 -12.21 6.32
C VAL A 106 1.06 -11.86 7.42
N ILE A 107 2.05 -11.04 7.04
CA ILE A 107 3.05 -10.47 7.97
C ILE A 107 2.57 -9.12 8.47
N VAL A 108 1.82 -9.13 9.57
CA VAL A 108 1.29 -7.92 10.21
C VAL A 108 2.28 -7.48 11.31
N GLY A 109 3.45 -6.99 10.88
CA GLY A 109 4.65 -6.96 11.75
C GLY A 109 5.11 -5.62 12.34
N GLY A 110 4.81 -4.46 11.76
CA GLY A 110 5.39 -3.19 12.21
C GLY A 110 4.51 -2.42 13.21
N LEU A 111 3.27 -2.14 12.80
CA LEU A 111 2.35 -1.27 13.55
C LEU A 111 1.66 -1.99 14.72
N PHE A 112 1.50 -3.31 14.64
CA PHE A 112 0.62 -4.05 15.55
C PHE A 112 1.33 -4.56 16.81
N GLY A 113 2.65 -4.78 16.76
CA GLY A 113 3.44 -5.24 17.91
C GLY A 113 3.99 -4.10 18.77
N ALA A 114 4.38 -2.98 18.15
CA ALA A 114 5.06 -1.88 18.84
C ALA A 114 4.10 -0.82 19.43
N TYR A 115 2.87 -0.69 18.92
CA TYR A 115 1.98 0.46 19.22
C TYR A 115 0.68 0.10 19.98
N GLY A 116 0.69 -1.02 20.72
CA GLY A 116 -0.33 -1.33 21.74
C GLY A 116 -1.61 -2.03 21.26
N GLY A 117 -1.78 -2.26 19.95
CA GLY A 117 -2.89 -3.04 19.41
C GLY A 117 -2.70 -4.55 19.62
N ARG A 118 -3.40 -5.18 20.57
CA ARG A 118 -3.37 -6.65 20.69
C ARG A 118 -4.03 -7.28 19.47
N MET A 119 -3.22 -7.83 18.55
CA MET A 119 -3.71 -8.76 17.54
C MET A 119 -4.23 -10.02 18.21
N THR A 120 -5.53 -10.25 18.08
CA THR A 120 -6.14 -11.52 18.52
C THR A 120 -6.00 -12.56 17.41
N GLY A 121 -5.91 -13.86 17.77
CA GLY A 121 -5.84 -14.94 16.76
C GLY A 121 -6.99 -14.90 15.76
N ARG A 122 -8.18 -14.47 16.18
CA ARG A 122 -9.35 -14.30 15.28
C ARG A 122 -9.17 -13.17 14.26
N MET A 123 -8.41 -12.12 14.59
CA MET A 123 -8.12 -11.04 13.64
C MET A 123 -7.12 -11.49 12.59
N VAL A 124 -6.06 -12.20 13.02
CA VAL A 124 -5.07 -12.80 12.13
C VAL A 124 -5.74 -13.77 11.16
N ASP A 125 -6.60 -14.66 11.66
CA ASP A 125 -7.38 -15.60 10.83
C ASP A 125 -8.29 -14.87 9.83
N LYS A 126 -8.94 -13.77 10.25
CA LYS A 126 -9.80 -12.99 9.36
C LYS A 126 -8.98 -12.34 8.23
N TYR A 127 -7.81 -11.80 8.54
CA TYR A 127 -6.92 -11.16 7.56
C TYR A 127 -6.33 -12.19 6.59
N ALA A 128 -5.84 -13.32 7.09
CA ALA A 128 -5.31 -14.43 6.29
C ALA A 128 -6.34 -15.02 5.33
N ARG A 129 -7.64 -14.87 5.61
CA ARG A 129 -8.72 -15.32 4.72
C ARG A 129 -9.06 -14.32 3.62
N GLU A 130 -8.82 -13.02 3.84
CA GLU A 130 -9.28 -11.96 2.93
C GLU A 130 -8.19 -11.42 2.00
N VAL A 131 -6.92 -11.48 2.41
CA VAL A 131 -5.75 -11.06 1.62
C VAL A 131 -4.55 -11.97 1.86
N GLU A 132 -3.74 -12.19 0.82
CA GLU A 132 -2.59 -13.10 0.88
C GLU A 132 -1.33 -12.42 1.43
N ASP A 133 -1.21 -11.12 1.19
CA ASP A 133 -0.10 -10.28 1.66
C ASP A 133 -0.63 -8.94 2.14
N PHE A 134 -0.30 -8.57 3.37
CA PHE A 134 -0.72 -7.32 4.00
C PHE A 134 0.25 -6.97 5.13
N ALA A 135 0.95 -5.84 5.00
CA ALA A 135 1.94 -5.39 5.97
C ALA A 135 2.10 -3.86 5.97
N PHE A 136 2.35 -3.28 7.15
CA PHE A 136 2.80 -1.89 7.27
C PHE A 136 4.32 -1.90 7.33
N LEU A 137 4.95 -1.31 6.32
CA LEU A 137 6.39 -1.21 6.17
C LEU A 137 6.84 0.18 6.64
N PRO A 138 7.67 0.28 7.69
CA PRO A 138 8.16 1.58 8.13
C PRO A 138 9.06 2.21 7.05
N VAL A 139 8.80 3.48 6.72
CA VAL A 139 9.56 4.21 5.69
C VAL A 139 10.90 4.70 6.22
N ARG A 140 10.93 5.03 7.52
CA ARG A 140 12.11 5.42 8.29
C ARG A 140 12.35 4.39 9.40
N GLY A 141 13.56 4.35 9.95
CA GLY A 141 13.76 3.71 11.26
C GLY A 141 13.81 2.18 11.36
N SER A 142 13.99 1.37 10.30
CA SER A 142 14.25 -0.07 10.49
C SER A 142 15.17 -0.75 9.47
N ARG A 143 16.25 -0.07 9.03
CA ARG A 143 17.36 -0.72 8.28
C ARG A 143 18.67 -0.85 9.05
N GLN A 144 18.72 -0.37 10.28
CA GLN A 144 19.86 -0.60 11.17
C GLN A 144 19.42 -1.42 12.36
N ARG A 145 20.12 -2.54 12.57
CA ARG A 145 20.31 -3.16 13.88
C ARG A 145 20.94 -2.10 14.80
N LEU A 146 20.15 -1.14 15.29
CA LEU A 146 20.51 -0.44 16.50
C LEU A 146 20.51 -1.53 17.56
N ARG A 147 21.67 -1.74 18.19
CA ARG A 147 21.83 -2.69 19.31
C ARG A 147 20.89 -2.37 20.50
N ASP A 148 20.23 -1.22 20.45
CA ASP A 148 19.23 -0.74 21.40
C ASP A 148 17.95 -0.31 20.66
N GLU A 149 16.89 -1.12 20.76
CA GLU A 149 15.53 -0.80 20.28
C GLU A 149 14.99 0.51 20.88
N LYS A 150 15.52 0.91 22.04
CA LYS A 150 15.18 2.16 22.75
C LYS A 150 15.59 3.42 21.98
N GLU A 151 16.73 3.41 21.31
CA GLU A 151 17.20 4.58 20.57
C GLU A 151 16.49 4.70 19.19
N ALA A 152 16.09 3.57 18.59
CA ALA A 152 15.24 3.57 17.41
C ALA A 152 13.85 4.14 17.71
N ALA A 153 13.26 3.76 18.85
CA ALA A 153 11.95 4.26 19.27
C ALA A 153 11.95 5.79 19.50
N LYS A 154 13.01 6.34 20.11
CA LYS A 154 13.14 7.79 20.33
C LYS A 154 13.23 8.63 19.06
N GLN A 155 13.71 8.06 17.96
CA GLN A 155 13.94 8.80 16.72
C GLN A 155 12.68 8.91 15.85
N ASP A 156 11.82 7.87 15.83
CA ASP A 156 10.72 7.79 14.86
C ASP A 156 9.29 7.89 15.45
N HIS A 157 9.11 7.77 16.77
CA HIS A 157 7.76 7.86 17.34
C HIS A 157 7.17 9.27 17.18
N ARG A 158 5.97 9.35 16.59
CA ARG A 158 5.19 10.58 16.42
C ARG A 158 3.73 10.37 16.85
N LEU A 159 3.06 11.47 17.17
CA LEU A 159 1.63 11.48 17.53
C LEU A 159 0.71 11.24 16.32
N ARG A 160 1.23 11.41 15.10
CA ARG A 160 0.50 11.23 13.84
C ARG A 160 1.10 10.08 13.04
N VAL A 161 0.22 9.34 12.37
CA VAL A 161 0.57 8.24 11.47
C VAL A 161 0.16 8.59 10.05
N THR A 162 1.06 8.39 9.10
CA THR A 162 0.78 8.51 7.67
C THR A 162 0.99 7.16 7.01
N VAL A 163 -0.01 6.71 6.26
CA VAL A 163 0.03 5.45 5.52
C VAL A 163 -0.01 5.78 4.03
N GLY A 164 1.13 5.57 3.37
CA GLY A 164 1.30 5.61 1.94
C GLY A 164 0.88 4.30 1.30
N ILE A 165 0.03 4.35 0.28
CA ILE A 165 -0.55 3.17 -0.35
C ILE A 165 -0.28 3.23 -1.85
N THR A 166 0.67 2.40 -2.27
CA THR A 166 1.09 2.27 -3.67
C THR A 166 0.04 1.49 -4.47
N GLY A 167 -0.26 1.93 -5.70
CA GLY A 167 -1.29 1.34 -6.56
C GLY A 167 -0.83 0.31 -7.59
N TRP A 168 0.48 0.17 -7.79
CA TRP A 168 1.12 -0.88 -8.59
C TRP A 168 2.60 -0.91 -8.22
N VAL A 169 3.27 -2.04 -8.38
CA VAL A 169 4.71 -2.13 -8.11
C VAL A 169 5.41 -2.86 -9.24
N THR A 170 6.71 -2.65 -9.38
CA THR A 170 7.59 -3.47 -10.23
C THR A 170 8.74 -4.09 -9.45
N GLU A 171 8.95 -3.61 -8.22
CA GLU A 171 9.98 -3.97 -7.25
C GLU A 171 9.39 -3.82 -5.84
N GLU A 172 9.85 -4.62 -4.86
CA GLU A 172 9.31 -4.57 -3.50
C GLU A 172 9.54 -3.21 -2.82
N GLU A 173 10.65 -2.54 -3.15
CA GLU A 173 10.99 -1.22 -2.65
C GLU A 173 9.95 -0.15 -3.02
N ASN A 174 9.14 -0.37 -4.06
CA ASN A 174 8.10 0.57 -4.50
C ASN A 174 6.97 0.72 -3.45
N PHE A 175 6.87 -0.17 -2.46
CA PHE A 175 5.98 0.03 -1.31
C PHE A 175 6.48 1.08 -0.33
N VAL A 176 7.76 1.44 -0.35
CA VAL A 176 8.39 2.33 0.65
C VAL A 176 8.99 3.58 0.02
N VAL A 177 9.70 3.44 -1.10
CA VAL A 177 10.49 4.52 -1.71
C VAL A 177 9.67 5.77 -2.03
N PRO A 178 8.49 5.69 -2.68
CA PRO A 178 7.69 6.89 -3.00
C PRO A 178 7.24 7.69 -1.78
N TRP A 179 7.21 7.06 -0.60
CA TRP A 179 6.70 7.68 0.63
C TRP A 179 7.79 8.35 1.46
N ARG A 180 9.07 8.23 1.06
CA ARG A 180 10.21 8.89 1.73
C ARG A 180 10.12 10.41 1.70
N VAL A 181 9.44 10.97 0.71
CA VAL A 181 9.19 12.41 0.58
C VAL A 181 8.35 12.99 1.72
N VAL A 182 7.49 12.19 2.35
CA VAL A 182 6.69 12.66 3.50
C VAL A 182 7.63 12.76 4.68
N GLY A 183 7.83 13.95 5.25
CA GLY A 183 8.87 14.23 6.25
C GLY A 183 8.64 13.62 7.63
N ALA A 184 9.58 13.92 8.53
CA ALA A 184 9.71 13.26 9.83
C ALA A 184 8.70 13.73 10.90
N GLU A 185 7.74 14.57 10.54
CA GLU A 185 6.73 15.13 11.47
C GLU A 185 5.54 14.18 11.71
N SER A 186 5.41 13.17 10.85
CA SER A 186 4.54 12.02 11.01
C SER A 186 5.38 10.76 10.98
N GLU A 187 4.92 9.72 11.68
CA GLU A 187 5.47 8.38 11.49
C GLU A 187 4.87 7.83 10.18
N VAL A 188 5.72 7.44 9.23
CA VAL A 188 5.30 7.11 7.87
C VAL A 188 5.48 5.62 7.59
N PHE A 189 4.42 4.99 7.09
CA PHE A 189 4.40 3.60 6.68
C PHE A 189 3.98 3.48 5.22
N GLY A 190 4.65 2.60 4.47
CA GLY A 190 4.14 2.06 3.22
C GLY A 190 3.25 0.86 3.48
N LEU A 191 2.07 0.80 2.88
CA LEU A 191 1.22 -0.38 2.94
C LEU A 191 1.60 -1.34 1.83
N ARG A 192 2.15 -2.51 2.21
CA ARG A 192 2.27 -3.66 1.31
C ARG A 192 0.95 -4.41 1.31
N TRP A 193 0.40 -4.63 0.12
CA TRP A 193 -0.82 -5.40 -0.07
C TRP A 193 -0.73 -6.14 -1.40
N GLU A 194 -1.02 -7.44 -1.40
CA GLU A 194 -1.18 -8.25 -2.62
C GLU A 194 -0.03 -8.05 -3.63
N THR A 195 1.20 -8.30 -3.17
CA THR A 195 2.44 -8.02 -3.94
C THR A 195 2.44 -8.62 -5.34
N GLU A 196 2.07 -9.89 -5.48
CA GLU A 196 2.06 -10.57 -6.79
C GLU A 196 1.05 -9.94 -7.77
N PRO A 197 -0.23 -9.73 -7.41
CA PRO A 197 -1.16 -8.97 -8.24
C PRO A 197 -0.66 -7.57 -8.64
N LEU A 198 -0.03 -6.84 -7.71
CA LEU A 198 0.49 -5.51 -8.00
C LEU A 198 1.74 -5.51 -8.90
N MET A 199 2.61 -6.51 -8.76
CA MET A 199 3.76 -6.72 -9.65
C MET A 199 3.30 -7.06 -11.07
N ASN A 200 2.34 -7.98 -11.20
CA ASN A 200 1.72 -8.32 -12.48
C ASN A 200 1.13 -7.09 -13.16
N LEU A 201 0.40 -6.25 -12.41
CA LEU A 201 -0.15 -5.02 -12.96
C LEU A 201 0.94 -4.01 -13.37
N GLY A 202 1.92 -3.75 -12.51
CA GLY A 202 2.99 -2.80 -12.81
C GLY A 202 3.79 -3.18 -14.04
N ASN A 203 4.16 -4.46 -14.16
CA ASN A 203 4.85 -5.00 -15.32
C ASN A 203 3.99 -4.94 -16.59
N ALA A 204 2.69 -5.26 -16.49
CA ALA A 204 1.77 -5.18 -17.63
C ALA A 204 1.62 -3.74 -18.14
N MET A 205 1.49 -2.75 -17.24
CA MET A 205 1.42 -1.35 -17.65
C MET A 205 2.73 -0.85 -18.25
N ASP A 206 3.88 -1.23 -17.69
CA ASP A 206 5.19 -0.85 -18.21
C ASP A 206 5.42 -1.38 -19.64
N LEU A 207 5.04 -2.64 -19.87
CA LEU A 207 5.11 -3.28 -21.19
C LEU A 207 4.08 -2.70 -22.17
N LEU A 208 2.87 -2.37 -21.69
CA LEU A 208 1.85 -1.72 -22.50
C LEU A 208 2.34 -0.37 -23.02
N VAL A 209 2.85 0.53 -22.16
CA VAL A 209 3.27 1.87 -22.59
C VAL A 209 4.55 1.88 -23.42
N THR A 210 5.31 0.79 -23.43
CA THR A 210 6.51 0.62 -24.26
C THR A 210 6.24 -0.22 -25.53
N SER A 211 5.03 -0.73 -25.71
CA SER A 211 4.63 -1.54 -26.87
C SER A 211 4.59 -0.74 -28.17
N ALA A 212 4.81 -1.42 -29.28
CA ALA A 212 4.70 -0.84 -30.61
C ALA A 212 3.25 -0.38 -30.90
N ALA A 213 2.27 -1.16 -30.44
CA ALA A 213 0.85 -0.81 -30.53
C ALA A 213 0.51 0.51 -29.82
N TRP A 214 1.07 0.76 -28.64
CA TRP A 214 0.84 2.01 -27.90
C TRP A 214 1.38 3.22 -28.67
N VAL A 215 2.62 3.12 -29.16
CA VAL A 215 3.24 4.18 -29.96
C VAL A 215 2.44 4.44 -31.24
N ALA A 216 2.09 3.39 -31.98
CA ALA A 216 1.29 3.52 -33.19
C ALA A 216 -0.08 4.16 -32.89
N GLY A 217 -0.73 3.76 -31.80
CA GLY A 217 -1.97 4.36 -31.32
C GLY A 217 -1.82 5.85 -31.02
N GLU A 218 -0.77 6.26 -30.30
CA GLU A 218 -0.48 7.68 -30.04
C GLU A 218 -0.27 8.48 -31.33
N GLN A 219 0.45 7.95 -32.32
CA GLN A 219 0.70 8.63 -33.58
C GLN A 219 -0.59 8.83 -34.39
N VAL A 220 -1.45 7.81 -34.44
CA VAL A 220 -2.76 7.88 -35.11
C VAL A 220 -3.67 8.89 -34.40
N LEU A 221 -3.76 8.83 -33.06
CA LEU A 221 -4.54 9.78 -32.26
C LEU A 221 -4.06 11.23 -32.45
N LYS A 222 -2.74 11.47 -32.44
CA LYS A 222 -2.12 12.78 -32.70
C LYS A 222 -2.33 13.30 -34.12
N LYS A 223 -2.67 12.46 -35.12
CA LYS A 223 -3.04 12.92 -36.47
C LYS A 223 -4.53 13.14 -36.65
N THR A 224 -5.35 12.52 -35.80
CA THR A 224 -6.81 12.55 -35.88
C THR A 224 -7.41 13.77 -35.16
N PHE A 225 -6.71 14.91 -35.17
CA PHE A 225 -7.17 16.20 -34.61
C PHE A 225 -8.51 16.72 -35.19
N PHE A 226 -9.07 16.05 -36.20
CA PHE A 226 -10.41 16.32 -36.75
C PHE A 226 -11.55 15.46 -36.16
N ALA A 227 -11.33 14.68 -35.09
CA ALA A 227 -12.38 13.89 -34.41
C ALA A 227 -13.11 14.62 -33.27
N SER A 228 -13.15 15.95 -33.25
CA SER A 228 -14.08 16.67 -32.36
C SER A 228 -15.56 16.31 -32.62
N LEU A 229 -15.86 15.58 -33.71
CA LEU A 229 -17.20 15.13 -34.08
C LEU A 229 -17.40 13.59 -34.02
N LEU A 230 -16.39 12.79 -33.66
CA LEU A 230 -16.56 11.35 -33.49
C LEU A 230 -16.12 10.95 -32.07
N SER A 231 -17.13 10.65 -31.25
CA SER A 231 -17.06 10.10 -29.90
C SER A 231 -15.75 9.40 -29.56
N ALA A 232 -15.20 9.71 -28.38
CA ALA A 232 -14.02 9.13 -27.72
C ALA A 232 -14.08 7.61 -27.44
N VAL A 233 -14.80 6.85 -28.27
CA VAL A 233 -15.19 5.45 -28.07
C VAL A 233 -14.54 4.52 -29.11
N VAL A 234 -13.98 5.05 -30.20
CA VAL A 234 -13.37 4.21 -31.26
C VAL A 234 -11.85 4.16 -31.08
N LEU A 235 -11.39 3.30 -30.17
CA LEU A 235 -9.97 2.94 -30.11
C LEU A 235 -9.63 2.00 -31.28
N PRO A 236 -8.47 2.15 -31.93
CA PRO A 236 -8.03 1.22 -32.96
C PRO A 236 -7.97 -0.23 -32.44
N LEU A 237 -8.36 -1.19 -33.28
CA LEU A 237 -8.45 -2.62 -32.91
C LEU A 237 -7.12 -3.18 -32.36
N GLY A 238 -5.97 -2.76 -32.89
CA GLY A 238 -4.66 -3.15 -32.39
C GLY A 238 -4.42 -2.72 -30.93
N LEU A 239 -4.83 -1.50 -30.56
CA LEU A 239 -4.70 -0.99 -29.20
C LEU A 239 -5.65 -1.71 -28.24
N LEU A 240 -6.87 -2.05 -28.68
CA LEU A 240 -7.83 -2.82 -27.88
C LEU A 240 -7.33 -4.23 -27.54
N LYS A 241 -6.53 -4.86 -28.42
CA LYS A 241 -5.94 -6.18 -28.16
C LYS A 241 -4.83 -6.10 -27.13
N VAL A 242 -3.84 -5.24 -27.34
CA VAL A 242 -2.71 -5.10 -26.40
C VAL A 242 -3.17 -4.57 -25.04
N ALA A 243 -4.26 -3.79 -24.97
CA ALA A 243 -4.88 -3.40 -23.71
C ALA A 243 -5.29 -4.60 -22.83
N ARG A 244 -5.63 -5.76 -23.41
CA ARG A 244 -6.01 -6.97 -22.66
C ARG A 244 -4.88 -7.50 -21.77
N VAL A 245 -3.62 -7.27 -22.17
CA VAL A 245 -2.42 -7.60 -21.38
C VAL A 245 -2.50 -6.93 -20.01
N ALA A 246 -3.04 -5.72 -19.94
CA ALA A 246 -3.19 -4.97 -18.70
C ALA A 246 -4.61 -5.07 -18.09
N ASP A 247 -5.67 -5.28 -18.88
CA ASP A 247 -7.05 -5.36 -18.38
C ASP A 247 -7.24 -6.51 -17.37
N ASN A 248 -6.63 -7.68 -17.60
CA ASN A 248 -6.74 -8.82 -16.68
C ASN A 248 -6.00 -8.57 -15.36
N PRO A 249 -4.69 -8.26 -15.34
CA PRO A 249 -3.99 -7.85 -14.11
C PRO A 249 -4.68 -6.71 -13.38
N PHE A 250 -5.19 -5.72 -14.12
CA PHE A 250 -5.90 -4.58 -13.56
C PHE A 250 -7.20 -5.00 -12.86
N SER A 251 -8.01 -5.86 -13.50
CA SER A 251 -9.27 -6.34 -12.93
C SER A 251 -9.04 -7.15 -11.65
N VAL A 252 -8.03 -8.02 -11.65
CA VAL A 252 -7.63 -8.80 -10.47
C VAL A 252 -7.16 -7.87 -9.36
N ALA A 253 -6.20 -6.98 -9.65
CA ALA A 253 -5.66 -6.05 -8.65
C ALA A 253 -6.73 -5.09 -8.10
N LYS A 254 -7.70 -4.65 -8.92
CA LYS A 254 -8.85 -3.85 -8.48
C LYS A 254 -9.74 -4.60 -7.50
N ALA A 255 -10.06 -5.87 -7.76
CA ALA A 255 -10.84 -6.69 -6.84
C ALA A 255 -10.08 -6.93 -5.52
N ARG A 256 -8.76 -7.14 -5.60
CA ARG A 256 -7.88 -7.26 -4.43
C ARG A 256 -7.77 -5.95 -3.64
N ALA A 257 -7.77 -4.80 -4.30
CA ALA A 257 -7.76 -3.49 -3.66
C ALA A 257 -9.01 -3.29 -2.77
N ASP A 258 -10.17 -3.74 -3.25
CA ASP A 258 -11.41 -3.67 -2.46
C ASP A 258 -11.30 -4.50 -1.17
N LYS A 259 -10.68 -5.69 -1.22
CA LYS A 259 -10.43 -6.53 -0.03
C LYS A 259 -9.38 -5.94 0.90
N ALA A 260 -8.27 -5.45 0.37
CA ALA A 260 -7.24 -4.79 1.15
C ALA A 260 -7.78 -3.55 1.89
N GLY A 261 -8.72 -2.81 1.28
CA GLY A 261 -9.38 -1.68 1.93
C GLY A 261 -10.27 -2.08 3.11
N GLU A 262 -11.00 -3.20 3.02
CA GLU A 262 -11.77 -3.76 4.14
C GLU A 262 -10.85 -4.19 5.30
N VAL A 263 -9.72 -4.83 4.96
CA VAL A 263 -8.69 -5.22 5.94
C VAL A 263 -8.06 -3.99 6.61
N LEU A 264 -7.77 -2.94 5.83
CA LEU A 264 -7.29 -1.67 6.37
C LEU A 264 -8.33 -1.02 7.30
N ALA A 265 -9.61 -1.03 6.93
CA ALA A 265 -10.69 -0.51 7.78
C ALA A 265 -10.78 -1.28 9.11
N ASP A 266 -10.67 -2.61 9.07
CA ASP A 266 -10.59 -3.44 10.26
C ASP A 266 -9.37 -3.09 11.12
N ALA A 267 -8.20 -2.92 10.52
CA ALA A 267 -6.99 -2.54 11.25
C ALA A 267 -7.19 -1.20 11.98
N LEU A 268 -7.73 -0.19 11.29
CA LEU A 268 -7.99 1.13 11.89
C LEU A 268 -9.03 1.08 13.01
N ILE A 269 -10.11 0.31 12.84
CA ILE A 269 -11.16 0.14 13.86
C ILE A 269 -10.64 -0.57 15.11
N ASN A 270 -9.73 -1.53 14.93
CA ASN A 270 -9.07 -2.21 16.03
C ASN A 270 -7.92 -1.39 16.63
N LYS A 271 -7.74 -0.14 16.19
CA LYS A 271 -6.78 0.83 16.74
C LYS A 271 -5.35 0.28 16.80
N VAL A 272 -4.91 -0.30 15.69
CA VAL A 272 -3.56 -0.89 15.58
C VAL A 272 -2.48 0.18 15.69
N GLN A 273 -2.83 1.40 15.28
CA GLN A 273 -2.07 2.62 15.45
C GLN A 273 -2.19 3.25 16.85
N GLY A 274 -2.92 2.63 17.77
CA GLY A 274 -3.39 3.25 19.02
C GLY A 274 -4.48 4.29 18.76
N GLU A 275 -4.57 5.29 19.62
CA GLU A 275 -5.52 6.42 19.51
C GLU A 275 -5.03 7.54 18.57
N ARG A 276 -3.98 7.26 17.77
CA ARG A 276 -3.35 8.24 16.89
C ARG A 276 -4.18 8.47 15.65
N SER A 277 -4.23 9.73 15.21
CA SER A 277 -4.88 10.11 13.96
C SER A 277 -4.11 9.59 12.74
N VAL A 278 -4.82 9.06 11.76
CA VAL A 278 -4.24 8.50 10.53
C VAL A 278 -4.47 9.40 9.32
N THR A 279 -3.41 9.69 8.58
CA THR A 279 -3.47 10.25 7.23
C THR A 279 -3.26 9.14 6.21
N LEU A 280 -4.16 9.03 5.23
CA LEU A 280 -4.08 8.05 4.15
C LEU A 280 -3.69 8.77 2.86
N ILE A 281 -2.62 8.31 2.19
CA ILE A 281 -2.17 8.87 0.92
C ILE A 281 -2.01 7.71 -0.06
N GLY A 282 -2.60 7.79 -1.24
CA GLY A 282 -2.48 6.70 -2.20
C GLY A 282 -2.71 7.15 -3.62
N TYR A 283 -2.07 6.46 -4.57
CA TYR A 283 -2.28 6.68 -5.99
C TYR A 283 -2.87 5.44 -6.69
N SER A 284 -3.68 5.65 -7.73
CA SER A 284 -4.31 4.60 -8.54
C SER A 284 -5.07 3.56 -7.73
N LEU A 285 -4.72 2.27 -7.81
CA LEU A 285 -5.37 1.24 -7.01
C LEU A 285 -5.07 1.39 -5.51
N GLY A 286 -4.01 2.10 -5.13
CA GLY A 286 -3.78 2.48 -3.74
C GLY A 286 -4.84 3.48 -3.26
N SER A 287 -5.27 4.40 -4.12
CA SER A 287 -6.46 5.22 -3.85
C SER A 287 -7.74 4.39 -3.80
N ARG A 288 -7.83 3.27 -4.55
CA ARG A 288 -8.95 2.33 -4.47
C ARG A 288 -9.01 1.59 -3.13
N VAL A 289 -7.85 1.22 -2.56
CA VAL A 289 -7.76 0.68 -1.18
C VAL A 289 -8.30 1.71 -0.19
N ILE A 290 -7.87 2.98 -0.30
CA ILE A 290 -8.38 4.08 0.55
C ILE A 290 -9.89 4.22 0.40
N PHE A 291 -10.39 4.25 -0.84
CA PHE A 291 -11.82 4.33 -1.13
C PHE A 291 -12.59 3.20 -0.46
N SER A 292 -12.17 1.94 -0.63
CA SER A 292 -12.85 0.80 -0.01
C SER A 292 -12.79 0.88 1.51
N CYS A 293 -11.65 1.27 2.08
CA CYS A 293 -11.48 1.49 3.50
C CYS A 293 -12.47 2.53 4.05
N LEU A 294 -12.51 3.73 3.46
CA LEU A 294 -13.40 4.81 3.91
C LEU A 294 -14.88 4.45 3.75
N GLN A 295 -15.24 3.72 2.68
CA GLN A 295 -16.60 3.22 2.48
C GLN A 295 -16.99 2.22 3.57
N SER A 296 -16.08 1.32 3.96
CA SER A 296 -16.29 0.36 5.05
C SER A 296 -16.42 1.06 6.40
N LEU A 297 -15.54 2.04 6.70
CA LEU A 297 -15.64 2.85 7.92
C LEU A 297 -16.99 3.56 8.01
N ALA A 298 -17.44 4.19 6.92
CA ALA A 298 -18.72 4.90 6.86
C ALA A 298 -19.90 3.95 7.07
N LYS A 299 -19.88 2.79 6.41
CA LYS A 299 -20.91 1.73 6.59
C LYS A 299 -20.98 1.24 8.03
N ARG A 300 -19.85 1.21 8.74
CA ARG A 300 -19.74 0.72 10.12
C ARG A 300 -19.89 1.81 11.18
N GLY A 301 -20.10 3.07 10.79
CA GLY A 301 -20.19 4.20 11.72
C GLY A 301 -18.89 4.45 12.49
N ALA A 302 -17.74 4.11 11.91
CA ALA A 302 -16.43 4.27 12.53
C ALA A 302 -15.84 5.65 12.20
N TYR A 303 -16.17 6.64 13.02
CA TYR A 303 -15.74 8.04 12.84
C TYR A 303 -14.48 8.36 13.65
N GLY A 304 -13.75 9.41 13.27
CA GLY A 304 -12.62 9.96 14.04
C GLY A 304 -11.30 9.17 13.94
N LEU A 305 -11.24 8.15 13.08
CA LEU A 305 -10.03 7.35 12.87
C LEU A 305 -9.10 7.95 11.80
N VAL A 306 -9.69 8.54 10.75
CA VAL A 306 -8.96 9.15 9.64
C VAL A 306 -9.04 10.66 9.76
N ASP A 307 -7.87 11.29 9.86
CA ASP A 307 -7.75 12.74 9.79
C ASP A 307 -7.88 13.19 8.34
N SER A 308 -6.92 12.83 7.48
CA SER A 308 -6.89 13.29 6.09
C SER A 308 -6.73 12.12 5.11
N ALA A 309 -7.28 12.28 3.89
CA ALA A 309 -7.17 11.30 2.81
C ALA A 309 -6.86 12.00 1.49
N ILE A 310 -5.77 11.60 0.82
CA ILE A 310 -5.31 12.14 -0.45
C ILE A 310 -5.30 11.01 -1.48
N LEU A 311 -6.13 11.13 -2.51
CA LEU A 311 -6.31 10.15 -3.57
C LEU A 311 -5.79 10.74 -4.89
N MET A 312 -4.81 10.11 -5.52
CA MET A 312 -4.15 10.60 -6.74
C MET A 312 -4.35 9.65 -7.93
N GLY A 313 -4.76 10.14 -9.10
CA GLY A 313 -5.01 9.27 -10.25
C GLY A 313 -6.00 8.15 -9.93
N SER A 314 -7.01 8.47 -9.12
CA SER A 314 -7.82 7.51 -8.40
C SER A 314 -8.65 6.62 -9.33
N ALA A 315 -8.42 5.32 -9.21
CA ALA A 315 -9.15 4.25 -9.87
C ALA A 315 -10.51 4.01 -9.17
N THR A 316 -11.33 5.06 -9.03
CA THR A 316 -12.60 5.03 -8.27
C THR A 316 -13.71 5.83 -8.94
N PRO A 317 -14.99 5.56 -8.62
CA PRO A 317 -16.10 6.38 -9.10
C PRO A 317 -16.00 7.84 -8.64
N SER A 318 -16.34 8.77 -9.52
CA SER A 318 -16.36 10.21 -9.21
C SER A 318 -17.69 10.74 -8.64
N ASN A 319 -18.70 9.87 -8.52
CA ASN A 319 -20.05 10.29 -8.17
C ASN A 319 -20.15 10.90 -6.75
N ALA A 320 -21.04 11.88 -6.59
CA ALA A 320 -21.18 12.59 -5.30
C ALA A 320 -21.61 11.68 -4.14
N GLN A 321 -22.35 10.60 -4.42
CA GLN A 321 -22.87 9.71 -3.38
C GLN A 321 -21.76 9.00 -2.62
N HIS A 322 -20.77 8.44 -3.32
CA HIS A 322 -19.65 7.77 -2.66
C HIS A 322 -18.76 8.78 -1.93
N TRP A 323 -18.46 9.92 -2.55
CA TRP A 323 -17.61 10.94 -1.94
C TRP A 323 -18.25 11.59 -0.70
N ARG A 324 -19.58 11.72 -0.64
CA ARG A 324 -20.28 12.15 0.60
C ARG A 324 -20.11 11.16 1.75
N ARG A 325 -20.13 9.85 1.48
CA ARG A 325 -19.90 8.81 2.50
C ARG A 325 -18.45 8.83 2.99
N MET A 326 -17.48 8.95 2.09
CA MET A 326 -16.09 9.12 2.49
C MET A 326 -15.90 10.40 3.31
N ARG A 327 -16.54 11.49 2.91
CA ARG A 327 -16.46 12.78 3.60
C ARG A 327 -16.97 12.72 5.04
N SER A 328 -17.93 11.85 5.36
CA SER A 328 -18.46 11.73 6.74
C SER A 328 -17.50 11.06 7.73
N VAL A 329 -16.48 10.33 7.26
CA VAL A 329 -15.53 9.60 8.14
C VAL A 329 -14.11 10.19 8.15
N VAL A 330 -13.80 11.07 7.20
CA VAL A 330 -12.57 11.86 7.19
C VAL A 330 -12.83 13.14 8.00
N SER A 331 -11.94 13.53 8.91
CA SER A 331 -12.17 14.70 9.79
C SER A 331 -11.59 16.00 9.22
N GLY A 332 -10.47 15.87 8.50
CA GLY A 332 -9.68 16.94 7.87
C GLY A 332 -9.83 16.93 6.35
N ARG A 333 -8.73 16.90 5.62
CA ARG A 333 -8.74 17.10 4.16
C ARG A 333 -9.12 15.82 3.43
N LEU A 334 -10.00 15.94 2.43
CA LEU A 334 -10.30 14.85 1.48
C LEU A 334 -10.01 15.39 0.09
N VAL A 335 -8.89 14.98 -0.48
CA VAL A 335 -8.34 15.56 -1.71
C VAL A 335 -8.40 14.54 -2.84
N ASN A 336 -8.96 14.96 -3.98
CA ASN A 336 -8.90 14.25 -5.24
C ASN A 336 -7.88 14.95 -6.16
N VAL A 337 -6.80 14.26 -6.50
CA VAL A 337 -5.85 14.71 -7.51
C VAL A 337 -6.14 13.95 -8.80
N TYR A 338 -6.40 14.69 -9.87
CA TYR A 338 -6.79 14.13 -11.16
C TYR A 338 -5.92 14.69 -12.29
N SER A 339 -5.85 13.94 -13.40
CA SER A 339 -5.23 14.38 -14.64
C SER A 339 -6.04 13.84 -15.82
N GLU A 340 -6.54 14.75 -16.66
CA GLU A 340 -7.23 14.39 -17.92
C GLU A 340 -6.27 13.77 -18.94
N ASN A 341 -4.95 13.98 -18.75
CA ASN A 341 -3.89 13.47 -19.63
C ASN A 341 -3.50 12.01 -19.32
N ASP A 342 -4.14 11.37 -18.33
CA ASP A 342 -3.84 9.99 -17.94
C ASP A 342 -4.48 8.94 -18.87
N ALA A 343 -3.86 8.74 -20.03
CA ALA A 343 -4.33 7.83 -21.07
C ALA A 343 -4.37 6.35 -20.63
N VAL A 344 -3.47 5.93 -19.73
CA VAL A 344 -3.46 4.54 -19.23
C VAL A 344 -4.65 4.30 -18.31
N LEU A 345 -4.93 5.23 -17.38
CA LEU A 345 -6.11 5.12 -16.54
C LEU A 345 -7.40 5.18 -17.37
N ALA A 346 -7.48 6.07 -18.35
CA ALA A 346 -8.59 6.16 -19.29
C ALA A 346 -8.81 4.85 -20.06
N LEU A 347 -7.73 4.25 -20.55
CA LEU A 347 -7.78 2.96 -21.24
C LEU A 347 -8.28 1.87 -20.28
N LEU A 348 -7.68 1.69 -19.10
CA LEU A 348 -8.04 0.59 -18.18
C LEU A 348 -9.47 0.72 -17.61
N TYR A 349 -9.97 1.95 -17.42
CA TYR A 349 -11.33 2.19 -16.95
C TYR A 349 -12.40 2.23 -18.04
N ARG A 350 -12.03 2.18 -19.33
CA ARG A 350 -12.96 2.30 -20.47
C ARG A 350 -14.14 1.34 -20.41
N THR A 351 -13.89 0.12 -19.92
CA THR A 351 -14.88 -0.97 -19.86
C THR A 351 -15.71 -0.92 -18.58
N SER A 352 -15.27 -0.20 -17.55
CA SER A 352 -15.70 -0.47 -16.18
C SER A 352 -16.72 0.50 -15.57
N SER A 353 -16.87 1.76 -16.00
CA SER A 353 -17.76 2.71 -15.27
C SER A 353 -18.10 4.01 -16.01
N LEU A 354 -18.47 3.98 -17.29
CA LEU A 354 -18.84 5.21 -18.03
C LEU A 354 -19.93 6.06 -17.33
N GLN A 355 -20.85 5.42 -16.61
CA GLN A 355 -21.98 6.10 -15.95
C GLN A 355 -21.62 6.88 -14.67
N LEU A 356 -20.52 6.52 -13.99
CA LEU A 356 -20.15 7.11 -12.70
C LEU A 356 -18.94 8.03 -12.76
N GLY A 357 -18.29 8.13 -13.92
CA GLY A 357 -17.02 8.82 -14.11
C GLY A 357 -15.87 8.22 -13.28
N VAL A 358 -14.65 8.68 -13.55
CA VAL A 358 -13.43 8.17 -12.91
C VAL A 358 -12.74 9.33 -12.18
N ALA A 359 -12.65 9.27 -10.86
CA ALA A 359 -12.17 10.39 -10.05
C ALA A 359 -10.72 10.81 -10.38
N GLY A 360 -9.88 9.88 -10.85
CA GLY A 360 -8.53 10.19 -11.31
C GLY A 360 -8.44 10.93 -12.65
N LEU A 361 -9.54 11.01 -13.41
CA LEU A 361 -9.59 11.66 -14.73
C LEU A 361 -10.42 12.93 -14.73
N GLN A 362 -11.14 13.24 -13.66
CA GLN A 362 -12.03 14.39 -13.60
C GLN A 362 -12.29 14.84 -12.16
N PRO A 363 -12.67 16.12 -11.95
CA PRO A 363 -12.99 16.61 -10.61
C PRO A 363 -14.27 15.96 -10.06
N VAL A 364 -14.30 15.78 -8.74
CA VAL A 364 -15.48 15.37 -7.97
C VAL A 364 -16.35 16.58 -7.71
N GLN A 365 -17.60 16.55 -8.17
CA GLN A 365 -18.52 17.68 -8.06
C GLN A 365 -19.64 17.43 -7.04
N GLY A 366 -20.17 18.51 -6.46
CA GLY A 366 -21.38 18.47 -5.62
C GLY A 366 -21.19 17.90 -4.21
N VAL A 367 -19.96 17.90 -3.68
CA VAL A 367 -19.64 17.46 -2.32
C VAL A 367 -18.85 18.54 -1.59
N ALA A 368 -19.43 19.12 -0.54
CA ALA A 368 -18.75 20.12 0.28
C ALA A 368 -17.59 19.50 1.06
N GLY A 369 -16.46 20.23 1.16
CA GLY A 369 -15.27 19.77 1.86
C GLY A 369 -14.46 18.69 1.14
N VAL A 370 -14.74 18.43 -0.15
CA VAL A 370 -13.84 17.68 -1.04
C VAL A 370 -13.04 18.69 -1.86
N GLU A 371 -11.72 18.57 -1.82
CA GLU A 371 -10.79 19.39 -2.60
C GLU A 371 -10.45 18.67 -3.90
N ASN A 372 -10.40 19.40 -5.01
CA ASN A 372 -9.93 18.88 -6.28
C ASN A 372 -8.66 19.61 -6.70
N LEU A 373 -7.63 18.86 -7.05
CA LEU A 373 -6.39 19.38 -7.61
C LEU A 373 -6.18 18.80 -9.01
N ASP A 374 -6.11 19.69 -9.99
CA ASP A 374 -5.69 19.33 -11.34
C ASP A 374 -4.16 19.21 -11.38
N ALA A 375 -3.68 18.05 -11.80
CA ALA A 375 -2.27 17.74 -11.97
C ALA A 375 -1.92 17.44 -13.44
N GLY A 376 -2.76 17.85 -14.40
CA GLY A 376 -2.58 17.58 -15.82
C GLY A 376 -1.30 18.15 -16.44
N ASP A 377 -0.77 19.23 -15.87
CA ASP A 377 0.49 19.88 -16.27
C ASP A 377 1.74 19.10 -15.84
N ILE A 378 1.66 18.31 -14.75
CA ILE A 378 2.79 17.52 -14.22
C ILE A 378 2.67 16.02 -14.50
N ILE A 379 1.44 15.49 -14.63
CA ILE A 379 1.16 14.09 -14.93
C ILE A 379 0.85 13.92 -16.41
N SER A 380 1.90 13.62 -17.18
CA SER A 380 1.79 13.23 -18.59
C SER A 380 1.48 11.74 -18.81
N GLY A 381 1.40 10.94 -17.75
CA GLY A 381 1.02 9.53 -17.83
C GLY A 381 1.01 8.82 -16.47
N HIS A 382 0.21 7.75 -16.36
CA HIS A 382 -0.05 7.05 -15.08
C HIS A 382 1.20 6.60 -14.34
N LEU A 383 2.18 6.02 -15.04
CA LEU A 383 3.36 5.42 -14.40
C LEU A 383 4.27 6.45 -13.69
N ARG A 384 4.01 7.75 -13.88
CA ARG A 384 4.78 8.84 -13.27
C ARG A 384 4.39 9.14 -11.82
N TYR A 385 3.18 8.77 -11.35
CA TYR A 385 2.74 9.09 -9.98
C TYR A 385 3.74 8.62 -8.93
N GLN A 386 4.35 7.43 -9.10
CA GLN A 386 5.33 6.88 -8.14
C GLN A 386 6.60 7.74 -7.98
N PHE A 387 6.89 8.66 -8.91
CA PHE A 387 8.04 9.56 -8.89
C PHE A 387 7.64 11.03 -8.82
N LEU A 388 6.36 11.32 -8.59
CA LEU A 388 5.84 12.67 -8.49
C LEU A 388 5.03 12.85 -7.20
N VAL A 389 5.13 11.89 -6.27
CA VAL A 389 4.43 11.96 -4.98
C VAL A 389 4.85 13.24 -4.26
N GLY A 390 6.16 13.51 -4.17
CA GLY A 390 6.65 14.70 -3.48
C GLY A 390 6.16 16.00 -4.12
N HIS A 391 6.22 16.13 -5.44
CA HIS A 391 5.71 17.29 -6.17
C HIS A 391 4.21 17.51 -6.00
N ILE A 392 3.41 16.44 -6.08
CA ILE A 392 1.96 16.53 -5.89
C ILE A 392 1.65 16.96 -4.46
N LEU A 393 2.29 16.34 -3.46
CA LEU A 393 2.06 16.66 -2.05
C LEU A 393 2.50 18.08 -1.69
N ASP A 394 3.60 18.56 -2.26
CA ASP A 394 4.05 19.95 -2.13
C ASP A 394 3.01 20.92 -2.72
N ARG A 395 2.47 20.64 -3.91
CA ARG A 395 1.41 21.44 -4.54
C ARG A 395 0.09 21.44 -3.76
N ILE A 396 -0.24 20.32 -3.12
CA ILE A 396 -1.38 20.21 -2.19
C ILE A 396 -1.17 21.09 -0.94
N GLY A 397 0.07 21.50 -0.66
CA GLY A 397 0.46 22.18 0.56
C GLY A 397 0.50 21.24 1.76
N LEU A 398 0.87 19.97 1.55
CA LEU A 398 1.21 19.09 2.67
C LEU A 398 2.53 19.56 3.26
N GLU A 399 2.56 19.88 4.55
CA GLU A 399 3.77 20.38 5.18
C GLU A 399 4.75 19.26 5.54
N GLY A 400 6.03 19.63 5.64
CA GLY A 400 7.10 18.71 5.99
C GLY A 400 7.41 17.76 4.84
N ILE A 401 7.60 18.26 3.62
CA ILE A 401 8.11 17.45 2.50
C ILE A 401 9.64 17.51 2.48
N ASP A 402 10.27 16.36 2.28
CA ASP A 402 11.72 16.23 2.14
C ASP A 402 12.14 16.58 0.70
N ILE A 403 12.71 17.78 0.55
CA ILE A 403 13.14 18.35 -0.73
C ILE A 403 14.27 17.51 -1.37
N ASP A 404 15.13 16.88 -0.57
CA ASP A 404 16.21 16.07 -1.11
C ASP A 404 15.70 14.71 -1.62
N GLU A 405 14.64 14.17 -1.01
CA GLU A 405 13.93 13.01 -1.57
C GLU A 405 13.16 13.39 -2.85
N ILE A 406 12.56 14.59 -2.97
CA ILE A 406 11.98 15.06 -4.25
C ILE A 406 13.03 15.03 -5.37
N LYS A 407 14.24 15.57 -5.14
CA LYS A 407 15.31 15.54 -6.16
C LYS A 407 15.69 14.11 -6.56
N ARG A 408 15.61 13.15 -5.63
CA ARG A 408 15.84 11.73 -5.93
C ARG A 408 14.71 11.16 -6.78
N GLU A 409 13.46 11.52 -6.51
CA GLU A 409 12.32 11.17 -7.36
C GLU A 409 12.52 11.70 -8.79
N GLU A 410 12.91 12.97 -8.96
CA GLU A 410 13.19 13.58 -10.27
C GLU A 410 14.30 12.82 -11.03
N ALA A 411 15.39 12.49 -10.36
CA ALA A 411 16.49 11.73 -10.95
C ALA A 411 16.06 10.30 -11.35
N ALA A 412 15.25 9.64 -10.52
CA ALA A 412 14.69 8.33 -10.79
C ALA A 412 13.70 8.35 -11.95
N LEU A 413 12.84 9.37 -12.03
CA LEU A 413 11.91 9.61 -13.13
C LEU A 413 12.67 9.78 -14.45
N ALA A 414 13.69 10.63 -14.46
CA ALA A 414 14.51 10.84 -15.65
C ALA A 414 15.23 9.55 -16.10
N ALA A 415 15.67 8.71 -15.16
CA ALA A 415 16.25 7.41 -15.48
C ALA A 415 15.20 6.42 -16.03
N LYS A 416 13.98 6.42 -15.48
CA LYS A 416 12.87 5.59 -15.96
C LYS A 416 12.44 6.01 -17.36
N ASP A 417 12.29 7.32 -17.62
CA ASP A 417 11.94 7.86 -18.93
C ASP A 417 12.96 7.45 -19.98
N ARG A 418 14.26 7.54 -19.68
CA ARG A 418 15.33 7.07 -20.59
C ARG A 418 15.24 5.57 -20.90
N ARG A 419 14.92 4.73 -19.90
CA ARG A 419 14.77 3.28 -20.09
C ARG A 419 13.55 2.97 -20.96
N GLN A 420 12.40 3.57 -20.66
CA GLN A 420 11.16 3.38 -21.43
C GLN A 420 11.32 3.85 -22.87
N GLU A 421 12.01 4.97 -23.11
CA GLU A 421 12.28 5.46 -24.46
C GLU A 421 13.16 4.49 -25.26
N GLN A 422 14.21 3.93 -24.65
CA GLN A 422 15.05 2.91 -25.29
C GLN A 422 14.27 1.64 -25.62
N GLU A 423 13.38 1.20 -24.73
CA GLU A 423 12.50 0.05 -24.97
C GLU A 423 11.48 0.34 -26.09
N ARG A 424 10.89 1.54 -26.12
CA ARG A 424 9.98 2.00 -27.19
C ARG A 424 10.66 1.95 -28.55
N ILE A 425 11.82 2.60 -28.70
CA ILE A 425 12.58 2.61 -29.96
C ILE A 425 12.91 1.19 -30.42
N ARG A 426 13.26 0.29 -29.48
CA ARG A 426 13.54 -1.12 -29.80
C ARG A 426 12.29 -1.85 -30.29
N ASN A 427 11.17 -1.66 -29.60
CA ASN A 427 9.89 -2.29 -29.95
C ASN A 427 9.35 -1.74 -31.28
N GLU A 428 9.49 -0.44 -31.56
CA GLU A 428 9.15 0.17 -32.86
C GLU A 428 9.97 -0.41 -34.01
N ARG A 429 11.30 -0.52 -33.84
CA ARG A 429 12.19 -1.10 -34.85
C ARG A 429 11.86 -2.55 -35.15
N ARG A 430 11.60 -3.34 -34.10
CA ARG A 430 11.12 -4.73 -34.24
C ARG A 430 9.74 -4.76 -34.89
N ALA A 431 8.91 -3.80 -34.51
CA ALA A 431 7.64 -3.39 -35.10
C ALA A 431 7.69 -3.19 -36.61
N GLY A 432 8.83 -2.71 -37.13
CA GLY A 432 8.94 -2.15 -38.47
C GLY A 432 8.15 -0.84 -38.64
N ILE A 433 7.93 -0.09 -37.55
CA ILE A 433 7.26 1.22 -37.60
C ILE A 433 8.33 2.26 -37.95
N GLN A 434 8.20 2.89 -39.12
CA GLN A 434 9.17 3.88 -39.63
C GLN A 434 8.55 5.28 -39.75
N ASP A 435 7.25 5.33 -39.99
CA ASP A 435 6.45 6.54 -40.17
C ASP A 435 5.02 6.28 -39.70
N SER A 436 4.17 7.31 -39.75
CA SER A 436 2.80 7.18 -39.27
C SER A 436 1.91 6.33 -40.18
N ASP A 437 2.25 6.21 -41.47
CA ASP A 437 1.44 5.44 -42.42
C ASP A 437 1.65 3.93 -42.17
N SER A 438 2.90 3.53 -41.93
CA SER A 438 3.24 2.18 -41.45
C SER A 438 2.68 1.90 -40.05
N ALA A 439 2.61 2.90 -39.16
CA ALA A 439 1.98 2.77 -37.85
C ALA A 439 0.47 2.47 -37.97
N GLN A 440 -0.24 3.23 -38.81
CA GLN A 440 -1.67 3.03 -39.04
C GLN A 440 -1.95 1.67 -39.68
N GLN A 441 -1.18 1.31 -40.72
CA GLN A 441 -1.32 0.03 -41.40
C GLN A 441 -1.15 -1.16 -40.44
N LYS A 442 -0.14 -1.14 -39.56
CA LYS A 442 0.11 -2.24 -38.61
C LYS A 442 -0.93 -2.34 -37.49
N LEU A 443 -1.47 -1.20 -37.07
CA LEU A 443 -2.51 -1.14 -36.04
C LEU A 443 -3.87 -1.66 -36.56
N GLU A 444 -4.15 -1.44 -37.85
CA GLU A 444 -5.38 -1.88 -38.54
C GLU A 444 -5.29 -3.32 -39.07
N SER A 445 -4.13 -3.73 -39.61
CA SER A 445 -3.92 -5.07 -40.19
C SER A 445 -3.95 -6.18 -39.14
N GLY A 446 -3.74 -5.83 -37.87
CA GLY A 446 -3.63 -6.80 -36.78
C GLY A 446 -2.33 -7.61 -36.81
N GLU A 447 -1.33 -7.19 -37.59
CA GLU A 447 0.03 -7.79 -37.62
C GLU A 447 0.75 -7.73 -36.26
N LEU A 448 0.25 -6.93 -35.32
CA LEU A 448 0.71 -6.90 -33.92
C LEU A 448 0.07 -8.00 -33.06
N LYS A 449 -0.59 -9.01 -33.65
CA LYS A 449 -1.27 -10.10 -32.92
C LYS A 449 -0.32 -10.90 -32.03
N ASP A 450 0.91 -11.15 -32.49
CA ASP A 450 1.92 -11.87 -31.71
C ASP A 450 2.50 -11.01 -30.56
N GLU A 451 2.18 -9.71 -30.52
CA GLU A 451 2.62 -8.80 -29.47
C GLU A 451 1.86 -9.05 -28.16
N GLU A 452 0.55 -9.34 -28.21
CA GLU A 452 -0.26 -9.65 -27.02
C GLU A 452 0.29 -10.86 -26.25
N ASP A 453 0.43 -12.01 -26.93
CA ASP A 453 0.94 -13.26 -26.33
C ASP A 453 2.38 -13.10 -25.80
N ARG A 454 3.23 -12.38 -26.56
CA ARG A 454 4.61 -12.11 -26.13
C ARG A 454 4.63 -11.24 -24.89
N LEU A 455 3.87 -10.16 -24.86
CA LEU A 455 3.84 -9.25 -23.72
C LEU A 455 3.29 -9.96 -22.49
N GLN A 456 2.26 -10.78 -22.64
CA GLN A 456 1.72 -11.58 -21.54
C GLN A 456 2.78 -12.52 -20.93
N ARG A 457 3.55 -13.24 -21.77
CA ARG A 457 4.69 -14.05 -21.28
C ARG A 457 5.75 -13.21 -20.58
N GLN A 458 6.06 -12.03 -21.12
CA GLN A 458 7.02 -11.12 -20.49
C GLN A 458 6.53 -10.55 -19.15
N VAL A 459 5.21 -10.36 -18.96
CA VAL A 459 4.65 -10.00 -17.65
C VAL A 459 4.92 -11.11 -16.66
N GLU A 460 4.58 -12.36 -17.02
CA GLU A 460 4.77 -13.53 -16.15
C GLU A 460 6.25 -13.74 -15.81
N GLU A 461 7.15 -13.66 -16.80
CA GLU A 461 8.60 -13.76 -16.61
C GLU A 461 9.14 -12.66 -15.68
N ARG A 462 8.85 -11.38 -15.97
CA ARG A 462 9.33 -10.25 -15.15
C ARG A 462 8.77 -10.30 -13.73
N THR A 463 7.53 -10.74 -13.55
CA THR A 463 6.96 -10.88 -12.22
C THR A 463 7.61 -12.03 -11.48
N HIS A 464 7.79 -13.20 -12.11
CA HIS A 464 8.40 -14.36 -11.47
C HIS A 464 9.86 -14.13 -11.07
N GLU A 465 10.65 -13.46 -11.90
CA GLU A 465 12.05 -13.12 -11.62
C GLU A 465 12.22 -12.15 -10.44
N ARG A 466 11.25 -11.25 -10.24
CA ARG A 466 11.30 -10.17 -9.24
C ARG A 466 10.51 -10.48 -7.98
N LEU A 467 9.66 -11.49 -8.02
CA LEU A 467 9.05 -12.05 -6.83
C LEU A 467 10.17 -12.69 -5.98
N PRO A 468 10.25 -12.36 -4.68
CA PRO A 468 11.18 -13.05 -3.80
C PRO A 468 10.87 -14.55 -3.82
N LEU A 469 11.89 -15.38 -4.08
CA LEU A 469 11.78 -16.84 -4.16
C LEU A 469 10.98 -17.38 -2.95
N ARG A 470 9.79 -17.94 -3.23
CA ARG A 470 9.13 -18.83 -2.27
C ARG A 470 10.02 -20.06 -2.14
N HIS A 471 10.75 -20.21 -1.03
CA HIS A 471 11.45 -21.46 -0.77
C HIS A 471 10.43 -22.60 -0.73
N ASN A 472 10.65 -23.58 -1.61
CA ASN A 472 9.98 -24.85 -1.80
C ASN A 472 9.15 -25.36 -0.61
N GLU A 473 7.90 -25.72 -0.92
CA GLU A 473 7.25 -26.89 -0.29
C GLU A 473 8.19 -28.10 -0.44
N PRO A 474 8.54 -28.84 0.63
CA PRO A 474 9.16 -30.13 0.48
C PRO A 474 8.06 -31.12 0.05
N GLY A 475 7.92 -31.35 -1.26
CA GLY A 475 6.93 -32.34 -1.69
C GLY A 475 6.61 -32.41 -3.16
N ARG A 476 7.60 -32.37 -4.07
CA ARG A 476 7.36 -32.80 -5.46
C ARG A 476 8.63 -33.13 -6.25
N GLN A 477 9.52 -33.93 -5.68
CA GLN A 477 10.43 -34.77 -6.47
C GLN A 477 10.43 -36.17 -5.84
N ASP A 478 10.47 -37.19 -6.69
CA ASP A 478 10.45 -38.63 -6.39
C ASP A 478 9.08 -39.32 -6.23
N LEU A 479 8.25 -39.20 -7.26
CA LEU A 479 7.32 -40.26 -7.67
C LEU A 479 7.63 -40.67 -9.11
N HIS A 480 8.84 -41.16 -9.36
CA HIS A 480 9.13 -41.90 -10.59
C HIS A 480 10.13 -43.05 -10.45
N SER A 481 10.47 -43.46 -9.23
CA SER A 481 11.49 -44.51 -8.96
C SER A 481 11.06 -45.55 -7.92
N ALA A 482 9.75 -45.82 -7.83
CA ALA A 482 9.19 -46.86 -6.94
C ALA A 482 8.30 -47.87 -7.68
N HIS A 483 8.65 -48.24 -8.92
CA HIS A 483 7.98 -49.32 -9.65
C HIS A 483 8.92 -50.37 -10.27
N GLU A 484 10.15 -50.51 -9.78
CA GLU A 484 11.11 -51.53 -10.27
C GLU A 484 11.82 -52.34 -9.17
N ARG A 485 11.22 -52.48 -7.97
CA ARG A 485 11.73 -53.43 -6.96
C ARG A 485 10.63 -54.24 -6.28
N GLU A 486 9.78 -54.87 -7.08
CA GLU A 486 9.02 -56.06 -6.65
C GLU A 486 9.03 -57.06 -7.79
N GLY A 487 10.07 -57.89 -7.85
CA GLY A 487 10.16 -58.89 -8.90
C GLY A 487 11.49 -59.62 -9.00
N GLU A 488 12.12 -60.03 -7.88
CA GLU A 488 13.18 -61.06 -7.95
C GLU A 488 13.52 -61.64 -6.57
N HIS A 489 12.65 -62.54 -6.07
CA HIS A 489 13.07 -63.62 -5.17
C HIS A 489 12.07 -64.79 -5.27
N LYS A 490 12.23 -65.56 -6.34
CA LYS A 490 11.91 -66.99 -6.42
C LYS A 490 12.97 -67.63 -7.32
N SER A 491 14.06 -68.11 -6.74
CA SER A 491 14.42 -69.54 -6.72
C SER A 491 15.74 -69.77 -6.03
#